data_AF-A0A7V9QDD9-F1
#
_entry.id   AF-A0A7V9QDD9-F1
#
_cell.length_a   1.000
_cell.length_b   1.000
_cell.length_c   1.000
_cell.angle_alpha   90.00
_cell.angle_beta   90.00
_cell.angle_gamma   90.00
#
_symmetry.space_group_name_H-M   'P 1'
#
loop_
_entity.id
_entity.type
_entity.pdbx_description
1 polymer ?
#
loop_
_entity_poly.entity_id
_entity_poly.type
_entity_poly.pdbx_seq_one_letter_code
_entity_poly.pdbx_strand_id
1 'polypeptide(L)'
;DYHHHLSVLHATDHLERMVSALHDPLPHGVLHQDPTLERWARELNASLVEPIRWLREGADSLLVDGVEETSLALASARRAHRPAVLARTAAGEVDPQAALRHLDAMRWLDRLAYHAWRVVHHLGGGVDQDDARQDTEHDFGLNASGAVG
;
A
#
# COMPACT_ATOMS: atom_id res chain seq x y z
N ASP A 1 22.83 -5.98 18.00
CA ASP A 1 23.34 -6.37 16.67
C ASP A 1 22.39 -7.26 15.88
N TYR A 2 22.00 -8.46 16.34
CA TYR A 2 21.10 -9.36 15.58
C TYR A 2 19.77 -8.70 15.16
N HIS A 3 19.01 -8.14 16.11
CA HIS A 3 17.71 -7.53 15.82
C HIS A 3 17.81 -6.33 14.87
N HIS A 4 18.86 -5.53 14.99
CA HIS A 4 19.09 -4.40 14.10
C HIS A 4 19.35 -4.85 12.66
N HIS A 5 20.24 -5.84 12.46
CA HIS A 5 20.49 -6.38 11.13
C HIS A 5 19.23 -7.03 10.51
N LEU A 6 18.42 -7.70 11.33
CA LEU A 6 17.16 -8.27 10.88
C LEU A 6 16.17 -7.19 10.44
N SER A 7 15.98 -6.12 11.22
CA SER A 7 15.13 -4.99 10.84
C SER A 7 15.58 -4.33 9.53
N VAL A 8 16.88 -4.14 9.33
CA VAL A 8 17.42 -3.58 8.07
C VAL A 8 17.15 -4.52 6.89
N LEU A 9 17.27 -5.84 7.09
CA LEU A 9 16.96 -6.82 6.05
C LEU A 9 15.48 -6.75 5.63
N HIS A 10 14.55 -6.73 6.60
CA HIS A 10 13.12 -6.59 6.30
C HIS A 10 12.79 -5.27 5.61
N ALA A 11 13.37 -4.15 6.07
CA ALA A 11 13.20 -2.86 5.42
C ALA A 11 13.68 -2.89 3.96
N THR A 12 14.80 -3.56 3.68
CA THR A 12 15.34 -3.67 2.32
C THR A 12 14.47 -4.54 1.43
N ASP A 13 13.95 -5.67 1.93
CA ASP A 13 13.01 -6.54 1.21
C ASP A 13 11.74 -5.76 0.79
N HIS A 14 11.13 -5.05 1.74
CA HIS A 14 9.93 -4.26 1.43
C HIS A 14 10.23 -3.08 0.50
N LEU A 15 11.41 -2.46 0.60
CA LEU A 15 11.83 -1.42 -0.34
C LEU A 15 11.99 -1.99 -1.76
N GLU A 16 12.57 -3.17 -1.90
CA GLU A 16 12.71 -3.86 -3.19
C GLU A 16 11.33 -4.18 -3.79
N ARG A 17 10.39 -4.69 -2.99
CA ARG A 17 9.01 -4.93 -3.42
C ARG A 17 8.28 -3.64 -3.82
N MET A 18 8.51 -2.55 -3.08
CA MET A 18 7.98 -1.23 -3.44
C MET A 18 8.53 -0.74 -4.78
N VAL A 19 9.84 -0.83 -4.99
CA VAL A 19 10.50 -0.46 -6.25
C VAL A 19 10.02 -1.34 -7.41
N SER A 20 9.83 -2.63 -7.16
CA SER A 20 9.24 -3.56 -8.15
C SER A 20 7.83 -3.13 -8.53
N ALA A 21 6.96 -2.83 -7.55
CA ALA A 21 5.61 -2.33 -7.79
C ALA A 21 5.60 -0.98 -8.54
N LEU A 22 6.58 -0.10 -8.33
CA LEU A 22 6.73 1.14 -9.10
C LEU A 22 7.11 0.90 -10.56
N HIS A 23 7.75 -0.23 -10.88
CA HIS A 23 8.08 -0.62 -12.25
C HIS A 23 6.96 -1.37 -12.97
N ASP A 24 5.94 -1.85 -12.26
CA ASP A 24 4.75 -2.45 -12.89
C ASP A 24 4.13 -1.44 -13.88
N PRO A 25 3.70 -1.85 -15.09
CA PRO A 25 3.07 -0.97 -16.06
C PRO A 25 1.78 -0.39 -15.47
N LEU A 26 1.89 0.83 -14.95
CA LEU A 26 0.75 1.56 -14.43
C LEU A 26 -0.10 2.09 -15.55
N PRO A 27 -1.42 2.08 -15.37
CA PRO A 27 -2.26 3.01 -16.11
C PRO A 27 -2.06 4.41 -15.49
N HIS A 28 -0.90 5.04 -15.67
CA HIS A 28 -0.61 6.40 -15.16
C HIS A 28 -1.71 7.41 -15.55
N GLY A 29 -2.32 7.22 -16.73
CA GLY A 29 -3.47 7.99 -17.17
C GLY A 29 -4.69 7.87 -16.24
N VAL A 30 -4.93 6.72 -15.62
CA VAL A 30 -6.07 6.47 -14.72
C VAL A 30 -5.91 7.20 -13.40
N LEU A 31 -4.69 7.28 -12.84
CA LEU A 31 -4.45 8.03 -11.60
C LEU A 31 -4.79 9.51 -11.74
N HIS A 32 -4.46 10.13 -12.88
CA HIS A 32 -4.73 11.54 -13.14
C HIS A 32 -6.17 11.83 -13.60
N GLN A 33 -6.87 10.82 -14.11
CA GLN A 33 -8.26 10.97 -14.57
C GLN A 33 -9.28 10.72 -13.46
N ASP A 34 -8.86 10.12 -12.35
CA ASP A 34 -9.73 9.81 -11.21
C ASP A 34 -9.37 10.67 -9.98
N PRO A 35 -10.22 11.63 -9.58
CA PRO A 35 -9.95 12.51 -8.44
C PRO A 35 -9.78 11.79 -7.09
N THR A 36 -10.35 10.59 -6.94
CA THR A 36 -10.18 9.79 -5.73
C THR A 36 -8.80 9.15 -5.69
N LEU A 37 -8.35 8.58 -6.81
CA LEU A 37 -7.02 7.99 -6.90
C LEU A 37 -5.92 9.05 -6.82
N GLU A 38 -6.12 10.21 -7.46
CA GLU A 38 -5.20 11.35 -7.35
C GLU A 38 -5.09 11.83 -5.90
N ARG A 39 -6.20 11.87 -5.15
CA ARG A 39 -6.20 12.21 -3.73
C ARG A 39 -5.40 11.20 -2.91
N TRP A 40 -5.63 9.90 -3.10
CA TRP A 40 -4.89 8.85 -2.39
C TRP A 40 -3.38 8.89 -2.68
N ALA A 41 -3.00 9.14 -3.93
CA ALA A 41 -1.60 9.32 -4.30
C ALA A 41 -0.96 10.52 -3.58
N ARG A 42 -1.69 11.63 -3.46
CA ARG A 42 -1.24 12.81 -2.71
C ARG A 42 -1.14 12.55 -1.21
N GLU A 43 -2.10 11.84 -0.63
CA GLU A 43 -2.10 11.45 0.79
C GLU A 43 -0.90 10.55 1.11
N LEU A 44 -0.66 9.53 0.28
CA LEU A 44 0.54 8.69 0.38
C LEU A 44 1.82 9.52 0.24
N ASN A 45 1.93 10.38 -0.76
CA ASN A 45 3.13 11.19 -0.93
C ASN A 45 3.37 12.15 0.26
N ALA A 46 2.30 12.71 0.84
CA ALA A 46 2.40 13.58 2.01
C ALA A 46 2.88 12.83 3.26
N SER A 47 2.42 11.60 3.47
CA SER A 47 2.84 10.80 4.63
C SER A 47 4.32 10.40 4.59
N LEU A 48 4.95 10.39 3.41
CA LEU A 48 6.37 10.06 3.23
C LEU A 48 7.34 11.21 3.50
N VAL A 49 6.86 12.46 3.58
CA VAL A 49 7.73 13.64 3.75
C VAL A 49 8.57 13.54 5.03
N GLU A 50 7.92 13.19 6.15
CA GLU A 50 8.57 13.08 7.46
C GLU A 50 9.55 11.90 7.54
N PRO A 51 9.18 10.67 7.15
CA PRO A 51 10.12 9.55 7.07
C PRO A 51 11.34 9.83 6.19
N ILE A 52 11.16 10.45 5.02
CA ILE A 52 12.28 10.78 4.13
C ILE A 52 13.19 11.81 4.78
N ARG A 53 12.63 12.82 5.46
CA ARG A 53 13.42 13.80 6.21
C ARG A 53 14.23 13.13 7.31
N TRP A 54 13.59 12.29 8.13
CA TRP A 54 14.25 11.52 9.18
C TRP A 54 15.42 10.68 8.66
N LEU A 55 15.24 9.96 7.54
CA LEU A 55 16.30 9.17 6.90
C LEU A 55 17.51 10.00 6.47
N ARG A 56 17.30 11.24 6.04
CA ARG A 56 18.36 12.12 5.52
C ARG A 56 19.09 12.87 6.63
N GLU A 57 18.37 13.27 7.66
CA GLU A 57 18.86 14.16 8.71
C GLU A 57 19.36 13.39 9.95
N GLY A 58 18.99 12.11 10.10
CA GLY A 58 19.47 11.25 11.18
C GLY A 58 18.93 11.67 12.55
N ALA A 59 17.62 11.91 12.63
CA ALA A 59 16.96 12.26 13.90
C ALA A 59 16.81 11.03 14.83
N ASP A 60 16.80 11.28 16.14
CA ASP A 60 16.83 10.23 17.18
C ASP A 60 15.60 9.31 17.18
N SER A 61 14.46 9.78 16.67
CA SER A 61 13.24 8.96 16.56
C SER A 61 12.35 9.38 15.39
N LEU A 62 11.59 8.40 14.89
CA LEU A 62 10.61 8.56 13.82
C LEU A 62 9.21 8.29 14.37
N LEU A 63 8.26 9.14 14.03
CA LEU A 63 6.84 8.84 14.20
C LEU A 63 6.37 8.04 12.98
N VAL A 64 6.08 6.75 13.19
CA VAL A 64 5.66 5.81 12.13
C VAL A 64 4.17 5.95 11.80
N ASP A 65 3.39 6.49 12.75
CA ASP A 65 1.92 6.53 12.74
C ASP A 65 1.33 7.11 11.44
N GLY A 66 1.93 8.16 10.86
CA GLY A 66 1.39 8.80 9.66
C GLY A 66 1.37 7.91 8.41
N VAL A 67 2.39 7.05 8.22
CA VAL A 67 2.44 6.13 7.08
C VAL A 67 1.55 4.91 7.34
N GLU A 68 1.49 4.46 8.59
CA GLU A 68 0.59 3.38 9.02
C GLU A 68 -0.88 3.76 8.79
N GLU A 69 -1.30 4.92 9.29
CA GLU A 69 -2.66 5.43 9.13
C GLU A 69 -3.05 5.54 7.66
N THR A 70 -2.12 6.01 6.81
CA THR A 70 -2.35 6.11 5.37
C THR A 70 -2.49 4.74 4.72
N SER A 71 -1.63 3.78 5.06
CA SER A 71 -1.71 2.38 4.61
C SER A 71 -3.06 1.75 4.98
N LEU A 72 -3.47 1.86 6.24
CA LEU A 72 -4.74 1.33 6.73
C LEU A 72 -5.95 2.00 6.09
N ALA A 73 -5.89 3.32 5.86
CA ALA A 73 -6.94 4.08 5.20
C ALA A 73 -7.13 3.62 3.74
N LEU A 74 -6.04 3.47 2.98
CA LEU A 74 -6.08 3.00 1.58
C LEU A 74 -6.60 1.56 1.51
N ALA A 75 -6.15 0.67 2.38
CA ALA A 75 -6.63 -0.71 2.44
C ALA A 75 -8.14 -0.76 2.73
N SER A 76 -8.61 0.03 3.69
CA SER A 76 -10.03 0.13 4.05
C SER A 76 -10.86 0.70 2.91
N ALA A 77 -10.39 1.79 2.29
CA ALA A 77 -11.10 2.44 1.20
C ALA A 77 -11.19 1.54 -0.05
N ARG A 78 -10.15 0.75 -0.34
CA ARG A 78 -10.18 -0.30 -1.38
C ARG A 78 -11.22 -1.38 -1.10
N ARG A 79 -11.26 -1.91 0.12
CA ARG A 79 -12.26 -2.91 0.52
C ARG A 79 -13.68 -2.37 0.39
N ALA A 80 -13.91 -1.11 0.75
CA ALA A 80 -15.22 -0.48 0.68
C ALA A 80 -15.67 -0.13 -0.75
N HIS A 81 -14.75 0.31 -1.62
CA HIS A 81 -15.09 0.73 -3.00
C HIS A 81 -15.28 -0.44 -3.97
N ARG A 82 -14.58 -1.57 -3.76
CA ARG A 82 -14.61 -2.71 -4.69
C ARG A 82 -16.03 -3.24 -4.97
N PRO A 83 -16.90 -3.49 -3.98
CA PRO A 83 -18.26 -3.97 -4.23
C PRO A 83 -19.09 -2.98 -5.07
N ALA A 84 -18.94 -1.67 -4.83
CA ALA A 84 -19.67 -0.65 -5.57
C ALA A 84 -19.26 -0.60 -7.05
N VAL A 85 -17.97 -0.67 -7.35
CA VAL A 85 -17.47 -0.71 -8.74
C VAL A 85 -17.97 -1.96 -9.47
N LEU A 86 -17.93 -3.12 -8.81
CA LEU A 86 -18.43 -4.38 -9.39
C LEU A 86 -19.94 -4.34 -9.65
N ALA A 87 -20.73 -3.81 -8.71
CA ALA A 87 -22.19 -3.69 -8.88
C ALA A 87 -22.55 -2.78 -10.07
N ARG A 88 -21.91 -1.61 -10.18
CA ARG A 88 -22.13 -0.68 -11.30
C ARG A 88 -21.69 -1.25 -12.64
N THR A 89 -20.60 -2.03 -12.65
CA THR A 89 -20.14 -2.74 -13.85
C THR A 89 -21.15 -3.81 -14.27
N ALA A 90 -21.69 -4.59 -13.33
CA ALA A 90 -22.71 -5.60 -13.60
C ALA A 90 -24.03 -4.98 -14.10
N ALA A 91 -24.36 -3.77 -13.65
CA ALA A 91 -25.50 -2.99 -14.13
C ALA A 91 -25.27 -2.34 -15.51
N GLY A 92 -24.07 -2.45 -16.09
CA GLY A 92 -23.71 -1.86 -17.37
C GLY A 92 -23.43 -0.34 -17.32
N GLU A 93 -23.33 0.25 -16.13
CA GLU A 93 -23.08 1.68 -15.94
C GLU A 93 -21.61 2.06 -16.13
N VAL A 94 -20.70 1.09 -15.96
CA VAL A 94 -19.26 1.26 -16.11
C VAL A 94 -18.74 0.19 -17.06
N ASP A 95 -17.93 0.60 -18.03
CA ASP A 95 -17.23 -0.32 -18.92
C ASP A 95 -16.36 -1.31 -18.09
N PRO A 96 -16.47 -2.63 -18.30
CA PRO A 96 -15.71 -3.61 -17.53
C PRO A 96 -14.20 -3.41 -17.57
N GLN A 97 -13.64 -2.97 -18.71
CA GLN A 97 -12.21 -2.72 -18.81
C GLN A 97 -11.80 -1.47 -18.02
N ALA A 98 -12.62 -0.41 -18.04
CA ALA A 98 -12.43 0.76 -17.18
C ALA A 98 -12.53 0.42 -15.69
N ALA A 99 -13.48 -0.41 -15.31
CA ALA A 99 -13.64 -0.88 -13.92
C ALA A 99 -12.41 -1.66 -13.44
N LEU A 100 -11.88 -2.59 -14.26
CA LEU A 100 -10.67 -3.34 -13.94
C LEU A 100 -9.47 -2.40 -13.77
N ARG A 101 -9.23 -1.49 -14.71
CA ARG A 101 -8.13 -0.52 -14.62
C ARG A 101 -8.21 0.34 -13.35
N HIS A 102 -9.42 0.75 -12.96
CA HIS A 102 -9.64 1.51 -11.72
C HIS A 102 -9.31 0.67 -10.48
N LEU A 103 -9.81 -0.57 -10.40
CA LEU A 103 -9.52 -1.48 -9.28
C LEU A 103 -8.03 -1.84 -9.19
N ASP A 104 -7.36 -2.01 -10.32
CA ASP A 104 -5.92 -2.28 -10.37
C ASP A 104 -5.11 -1.07 -9.88
N ALA A 105 -5.48 0.15 -10.27
CA ALA A 105 -4.84 1.37 -9.77
C ALA A 105 -5.04 1.55 -8.25
N MET A 106 -6.23 1.24 -7.72
CA MET A 106 -6.47 1.22 -6.28
C MET A 106 -5.58 0.20 -5.55
N ARG A 107 -5.50 -1.03 -6.10
CA ARG A 107 -4.65 -2.09 -5.53
C ARG A 107 -3.18 -1.69 -5.56
N TRP A 108 -2.73 -1.04 -6.63
CA TRP A 108 -1.37 -0.58 -6.75
C TRP A 108 -1.03 0.48 -5.69
N LEU A 109 -1.88 1.49 -5.49
CA LEU A 109 -1.68 2.50 -4.44
C LEU A 109 -1.65 1.89 -3.03
N ASP A 110 -2.57 0.97 -2.73
CA ASP A 110 -2.60 0.25 -1.46
C ASP A 110 -1.31 -0.55 -1.22
N ARG A 111 -0.80 -1.24 -2.26
CA ARG A 111 0.46 -2.00 -2.18
C ARG A 111 1.66 -1.09 -1.91
N LEU A 112 1.73 0.07 -2.55
CA LEU A 112 2.78 1.05 -2.29
C LEU A 112 2.72 1.58 -0.86
N ALA A 113 1.53 1.93 -0.37
CA ALA A 113 1.36 2.42 0.99
C ALA A 113 1.75 1.38 2.04
N TYR A 114 1.38 0.12 1.81
CA TYR A 114 1.79 -1.00 2.65
C TYR A 114 3.31 -1.14 2.72
N HIS A 115 3.98 -1.27 1.57
CA HIS A 115 5.43 -1.45 1.58
C HIS A 115 6.16 -0.23 2.16
N ALA A 116 5.68 0.99 1.89
CA ALA A 116 6.26 2.18 2.48
C ALA A 116 6.12 2.18 4.01
N TRP A 117 4.95 1.81 4.55
CA TRP A 117 4.77 1.66 5.99
C TRP A 117 5.71 0.61 6.57
N ARG A 118 5.84 -0.57 5.95
CA ARG A 118 6.72 -1.64 6.43
C ARG A 118 8.20 -1.23 6.45
N VAL A 119 8.66 -0.51 5.42
CA VAL A 119 10.02 0.08 5.39
C VAL A 119 10.23 0.99 6.60
N VAL A 120 9.31 1.93 6.81
CA VAL A 120 9.37 2.92 7.89
C VAL A 120 9.28 2.24 9.27
N HIS A 121 8.42 1.24 9.42
CA HIS A 121 8.22 0.47 10.65
C HIS A 121 9.51 -0.23 11.09
N HIS A 122 10.13 -1.00 10.20
CA HIS A 122 11.35 -1.73 10.55
C HIS A 122 12.55 -0.79 10.78
N LEU A 123 12.67 0.29 10.01
CA LEU A 123 13.74 1.27 10.23
C LEU A 123 13.54 2.07 11.52
N GLY A 124 12.29 2.29 11.95
CA GLY A 124 11.94 2.92 13.23
C GLY A 124 12.11 2.02 14.47
N GLY A 125 12.61 0.79 14.30
CA GLY A 125 12.80 -0.16 15.41
C GLY A 125 11.57 -1.01 15.75
N GLY A 126 10.58 -1.04 14.86
CA GLY A 126 9.45 -1.97 14.94
C GLY A 126 9.92 -3.42 14.91
N VAL A 127 9.48 -4.21 15.89
CA VAL A 127 9.78 -5.64 16.01
C VAL A 127 8.47 -6.39 15.82
N ASP A 128 8.29 -7.03 14.67
CA ASP A 128 7.05 -7.76 14.38
C ASP A 128 7.15 -9.24 14.75
N GLN A 129 6.04 -9.77 15.27
CA GLN A 129 5.87 -11.19 15.57
C GLN A 129 4.99 -11.92 14.52
N ASP A 130 4.47 -11.25 13.49
CA ASP A 130 3.37 -11.76 12.64
C ASP A 130 3.46 -11.50 11.11
N ASP A 131 4.64 -11.19 10.57
CA ASP A 131 4.85 -10.75 9.17
C ASP A 131 4.31 -11.68 8.07
N ALA A 132 4.38 -13.00 8.29
CA ALA A 132 4.11 -13.99 7.24
C ALA A 132 2.65 -14.01 6.74
N ARG A 133 1.67 -13.57 7.56
CA ARG A 133 0.26 -13.57 7.16
C ARG A 133 -0.14 -12.33 6.37
N GLN A 134 0.40 -11.16 6.71
CA GLN A 134 0.00 -9.90 6.09
C GLN A 134 0.65 -9.70 4.72
N ASP A 135 1.87 -10.21 4.53
CA ASP A 135 2.55 -10.23 3.23
C ASP A 135 1.73 -10.93 2.15
N THR A 136 1.10 -12.07 2.50
CA THR A 136 0.34 -12.87 1.53
C THR A 136 -0.92 -12.14 1.05
N GLU A 137 -1.59 -11.38 1.92
CA GLU A 137 -2.81 -10.65 1.57
C GLU A 137 -2.54 -9.42 0.69
N HIS A 138 -1.42 -8.72 0.95
CA HIS A 138 -1.04 -7.52 0.20
C HIS A 138 -0.39 -7.83 -1.15
N ASP A 139 0.40 -8.92 -1.24
CA ASP A 139 1.11 -9.30 -2.47
C ASP A 139 0.16 -9.98 -3.48
N PHE A 140 -0.66 -10.95 -3.04
CA PHE A 140 -1.51 -11.73 -3.95
C PHE A 140 -2.92 -11.18 -4.18
N GLY A 141 -3.41 -10.23 -3.38
CA GLY A 141 -4.76 -9.65 -3.58
C GLY A 141 -5.88 -10.69 -3.58
N LEU A 142 -5.63 -11.88 -3.03
CA LEU A 142 -6.63 -12.92 -2.83
C LEU A 142 -7.41 -12.55 -1.58
N ASN A 143 -8.69 -12.22 -1.76
CA ASN A 143 -9.65 -12.38 -0.68
C ASN A 143 -9.57 -13.85 -0.25
N ALA A 144 -9.22 -14.11 1.01
CA ALA A 144 -9.63 -15.33 1.68
C ALA A 144 -11.16 -15.32 1.73
N SER A 145 -11.80 -15.80 0.66
CA SER A 145 -13.22 -16.12 0.64
C SER A 145 -13.29 -17.64 0.56
N GLY A 146 -13.79 -18.28 1.62
CA GLY A 146 -14.19 -19.68 1.58
C GLY A 146 -13.50 -20.61 2.57
N ALA A 147 -13.85 -20.47 3.85
CA ALA A 147 -13.84 -21.52 4.88
C ALA A 147 -14.70 -20.94 6.01
N VAL A 148 -15.85 -21.47 6.43
CA VAL A 148 -16.29 -22.86 6.62
C VAL A 148 -17.83 -22.83 6.73
N GLY A 149 -18.50 -23.85 6.18
CA GLY A 149 -19.76 -24.40 6.72
C GLY A 149 -21.06 -23.73 6.29
#